data_AF-A0A9C9YY71-F1
#
_entry.id   AF-A0A9C9YY71-F1
#
_cell.length_a   1.000
_cell.length_b   1.000
_cell.length_c   1.000
_cell.angle_alpha   90.00
_cell.angle_beta   90.00
_cell.angle_gamma   90.00
#
_symmetry.space_group_name_H-M   'P 1'
#
loop_
_entity.id
_entity.type
_entity.pdbx_description
1 polymer ?
#
loop_
_entity_poly.entity_id
_entity_poly.type
_entity_poly.pdbx_seq_one_letter_code
_entity_poly.pdbx_strand_id
1 'polypeptide(L)'
;MMYLSRVSFTPEGIRAQCRSGLIANLYREHQMIWNLFDNAPDQQRDFLYRREDRPGQPPFYYLLSAREPNAANGSLLVASKPFEPRLQPGNRLRFELRANAVVTRKPDNNSKRRIRRDIIEARLDEYKEKYPNPSDRPPPAIVHQEAAEAWLQRQGEQHG
;
A
#
# COMPACT_ATOMS: atom_id res chain seq x y z
N MET A 1 14.05 -6.69 -15.78
CA MET A 1 12.95 -5.92 -16.41
C MET A 1 11.75 -5.98 -15.47
N MET A 2 11.01 -4.88 -15.27
CA MET A 2 9.74 -4.89 -14.51
C MET A 2 8.58 -4.57 -15.44
N TYR A 3 7.37 -4.94 -15.04
CA TYR A 3 6.12 -4.70 -15.75
C TYR A 3 5.18 -3.89 -14.88
N LEU A 4 4.54 -2.89 -15.48
CA LEU A 4 3.40 -2.21 -14.88
C LEU A 4 2.14 -2.65 -15.62
N SER A 5 1.26 -3.30 -14.89
CA SER A 5 0.05 -3.90 -15.42
C SER A 5 -1.18 -3.29 -14.78
N ARG A 6 -2.25 -3.15 -15.57
CA ARG A 6 -3.59 -2.89 -15.07
C ARG A 6 -4.37 -4.20 -15.07
N VAL A 7 -4.86 -4.60 -13.90
CA VAL A 7 -5.67 -5.80 -13.70
C VAL A 7 -7.10 -5.40 -13.42
N SER A 8 -8.04 -5.87 -14.22
CA SER A 8 -9.48 -5.63 -14.07
C SER A 8 -10.26 -6.93 -14.18
N PHE A 9 -11.55 -6.91 -13.86
CA PHE A 9 -12.40 -8.09 -13.93
C PHE A 9 -13.15 -8.18 -15.25
N THR A 10 -13.37 -9.40 -15.73
CA THR A 10 -14.41 -9.67 -16.74
C THR A 10 -15.81 -9.58 -16.10
N PRO A 11 -16.89 -9.40 -16.88
CA PRO A 11 -18.25 -9.47 -16.35
C PRO A 11 -18.52 -10.75 -15.54
N GLU A 12 -18.01 -11.89 -16.01
CA GLU A 12 -18.08 -13.20 -15.35
C GLU A 12 -17.28 -13.19 -14.05
N GLY A 13 -16.06 -12.65 -14.07
CA GLY A 13 -15.20 -12.50 -12.92
C GLY A 13 -15.85 -11.67 -11.81
N ILE A 14 -16.53 -10.57 -12.15
CA ILE A 14 -17.29 -9.74 -11.18
C ILE A 14 -18.37 -10.58 -10.50
N ARG A 15 -19.14 -11.36 -11.27
CA ARG A 15 -20.21 -12.21 -10.71
C ARG A 15 -19.66 -13.27 -9.77
N ALA A 16 -18.56 -13.93 -10.13
CA ALA A 16 -17.89 -14.90 -9.27
C ALA A 16 -17.33 -14.25 -7.99
N GLN A 17 -16.81 -13.05 -8.12
CA GLN A 17 -16.25 -12.27 -7.04
C GLN A 17 -17.31 -11.84 -6.00
N CYS A 18 -18.47 -11.36 -6.47
CA CYS A 18 -19.58 -10.97 -5.59
C CYS A 18 -20.07 -12.15 -4.76
N ARG A 19 -20.11 -13.37 -5.34
CA ARG A 19 -20.50 -14.60 -4.62
C ARG A 19 -19.46 -15.04 -3.60
N SER A 20 -18.18 -14.80 -3.87
CA SER A 20 -17.08 -15.22 -3.01
C SER A 20 -16.68 -14.17 -1.97
N GLY A 21 -17.23 -12.95 -1.96
CA GLY A 21 -16.85 -11.91 -1.00
C GLY A 21 -15.38 -11.45 -1.11
N LEU A 22 -14.72 -11.73 -2.23
CA LEU A 22 -13.28 -11.50 -2.43
C LEU A 22 -12.93 -10.01 -2.53
N ILE A 23 -13.93 -9.14 -2.76
CA ILE A 23 -13.80 -7.67 -2.69
C ILE A 23 -13.57 -7.16 -1.25
N ALA A 24 -13.92 -7.93 -0.21
CA ALA A 24 -13.82 -7.49 1.19
C ALA A 24 -12.68 -8.14 1.98
N ASN A 25 -11.84 -8.97 1.33
CA ASN A 25 -10.84 -9.78 2.03
C ASN A 25 -9.45 -9.64 1.40
N LEU A 26 -8.55 -8.91 2.09
CA LEU A 26 -7.17 -8.66 1.65
C LEU A 26 -6.38 -9.94 1.37
N TYR A 27 -6.62 -11.02 2.12
CA TYR A 27 -5.94 -12.29 1.89
C TYR A 27 -6.37 -12.92 0.57
N ARG A 28 -7.68 -12.93 0.28
CA ARG A 28 -8.18 -13.47 -0.98
C ARG A 28 -7.80 -12.59 -2.18
N GLU A 29 -7.78 -11.26 -1.99
CA GLU A 29 -7.24 -10.31 -2.96
C GLU A 29 -5.77 -10.62 -3.27
N HIS A 30 -4.96 -10.84 -2.24
CA HIS A 30 -3.56 -11.23 -2.41
C HIS A 30 -3.42 -12.56 -3.16
N GLN A 31 -4.19 -13.59 -2.80
CA GLN A 31 -4.18 -14.88 -3.49
C GLN A 31 -4.57 -14.76 -4.97
N MET A 32 -5.57 -13.93 -5.29
CA MET A 32 -5.98 -13.67 -6.66
C MET A 32 -4.85 -13.06 -7.49
N ILE A 33 -4.16 -12.04 -6.96
CA ILE A 33 -3.01 -11.42 -7.65
C ILE A 33 -1.83 -12.39 -7.73
N TRP A 34 -1.58 -13.16 -6.67
CA TRP A 34 -0.55 -14.20 -6.65
C TRP A 34 -0.73 -15.20 -7.79
N ASN A 35 -1.98 -15.63 -8.03
CA ASN A 35 -2.34 -16.58 -9.08
C ASN A 35 -2.32 -16.02 -10.50
N LEU A 36 -1.89 -14.76 -10.70
CA LEU A 36 -1.59 -14.23 -12.04
C LEU A 36 -0.23 -14.69 -12.56
N PHE A 37 0.53 -15.44 -11.77
CA PHE A 37 1.85 -15.90 -12.12
C PHE A 37 1.96 -17.41 -11.92
N ASP A 38 2.78 -18.05 -12.76
CA ASP A 38 3.19 -19.43 -12.55
C ASP A 38 4.25 -19.45 -11.44
N ASN A 39 3.80 -19.70 -10.21
CA ASN A 39 4.66 -19.67 -9.02
C ASN A 39 5.15 -21.08 -8.66
N ALA A 40 6.46 -21.23 -8.49
CA ALA A 40 7.03 -22.39 -7.82
C ALA A 40 6.64 -22.40 -6.32
N PRO A 41 6.67 -23.56 -5.64
CA PRO A 41 6.31 -23.67 -4.22
C PRO A 41 7.11 -22.74 -3.29
N ASP A 42 8.35 -22.41 -3.65
CA ASP A 42 9.28 -21.57 -2.91
C ASP A 42 9.38 -20.14 -3.45
N GLN A 43 8.52 -19.78 -4.41
CA GLN A 43 8.52 -18.46 -5.03
C GLN A 43 8.32 -17.36 -3.97
N GLN A 44 9.29 -16.44 -3.90
CA GLN A 44 9.15 -15.24 -3.08
C GLN A 44 8.32 -14.19 -3.81
N ARG A 45 7.61 -13.35 -3.03
CA ARG A 45 6.81 -12.26 -3.60
C ARG A 45 7.72 -11.26 -4.31
N ASP A 46 7.51 -11.12 -5.61
CA ASP A 46 8.26 -10.22 -6.49
C ASP A 46 7.37 -9.15 -7.14
N PHE A 47 6.24 -8.85 -6.49
CA PHE A 47 5.27 -7.88 -6.96
C PHE A 47 4.73 -6.97 -5.84
N LEU A 48 4.27 -5.79 -6.25
CA LEU A 48 3.48 -4.84 -5.49
C LEU A 48 2.19 -4.54 -6.24
N TYR A 49 1.11 -4.32 -5.52
CA TYR A 49 -0.14 -3.95 -6.15
C TYR A 49 -0.91 -2.91 -5.34
N ARG A 50 -1.73 -2.12 -6.03
CA ARG A 50 -2.59 -1.10 -5.45
C ARG A 50 -3.98 -1.21 -6.05
N ARG A 51 -4.97 -1.32 -5.18
CA ARG A 51 -6.38 -1.33 -5.55
C ARG A 51 -6.90 0.09 -5.76
N GLU A 52 -7.70 0.24 -6.80
CA GLU A 52 -8.43 1.44 -7.15
C GLU A 52 -9.94 1.15 -7.14
N ASP A 53 -10.66 1.87 -6.28
CA ASP A 53 -12.12 1.82 -6.20
C ASP A 53 -12.73 3.04 -6.90
N ARG A 54 -13.80 2.82 -7.67
CA ARG A 54 -14.55 3.89 -8.34
C ARG A 54 -16.04 3.75 -8.08
N PRO A 55 -16.75 4.82 -7.69
CA PRO A 55 -18.19 4.75 -7.47
C PRO A 55 -18.93 4.18 -8.69
N GLY A 56 -19.80 3.20 -8.46
CA GLY A 56 -20.60 2.57 -9.52
C GLY A 56 -19.82 1.70 -10.51
N GLN A 57 -18.52 1.46 -10.28
CA GLN A 57 -17.70 0.61 -11.14
C GLN A 57 -17.02 -0.50 -10.32
N PRO A 58 -16.72 -1.65 -10.94
CA PRO A 58 -15.87 -2.67 -10.33
C PRO A 58 -14.48 -2.11 -10.01
N PRO A 59 -13.85 -2.54 -8.90
CA PRO A 59 -12.48 -2.15 -8.61
C PRO A 59 -11.51 -2.69 -9.67
N PHE A 60 -10.36 -2.05 -9.79
CA PHE A 60 -9.24 -2.55 -10.58
C PHE A 60 -7.94 -2.37 -9.80
N TYR A 61 -6.84 -2.91 -10.33
CA TYR A 61 -5.54 -2.87 -9.66
C TYR A 61 -4.45 -2.37 -10.60
N TYR A 62 -3.52 -1.60 -10.04
CA TYR A 62 -2.20 -1.43 -10.62
C TYR A 62 -1.27 -2.47 -9.99
N LEU A 63 -0.53 -3.19 -10.83
CA LEU A 63 0.40 -4.26 -10.45
C LEU A 63 1.78 -3.93 -11.01
N LEU A 64 2.77 -3.80 -10.14
CA LEU A 64 4.17 -3.68 -10.49
C LEU A 64 4.85 -5.01 -10.16
N SER A 65 5.40 -5.71 -11.14
CA SER A 65 5.96 -7.06 -10.97
C SER A 65 7.24 -7.25 -11.77
N ALA A 66 8.12 -8.13 -11.30
CA ALA A 66 9.33 -8.52 -12.05
C ALA A 66 9.02 -9.46 -13.23
N ARG A 67 7.91 -10.20 -13.14
CA ARG A 67 7.39 -11.11 -14.18
C ARG A 67 6.16 -10.50 -14.86
N GLU A 68 5.93 -10.84 -16.12
CA GLU A 68 4.71 -10.44 -16.81
C GLU A 68 3.52 -11.27 -16.28
N PRO A 69 2.45 -10.64 -15.75
CA PRO A 69 1.29 -11.37 -15.25
C PRO A 69 0.45 -11.95 -16.40
N ASN A 70 -0.09 -13.15 -16.19
CA ASN A 70 -0.96 -13.85 -17.13
C ASN A 70 -2.29 -14.24 -16.45
N ALA A 71 -3.41 -13.84 -17.04
CA ALA A 71 -4.74 -14.18 -16.54
C ALA A 71 -5.25 -15.49 -17.15
N ALA A 72 -4.68 -16.63 -16.72
CA ALA A 72 -5.03 -17.94 -17.26
C ALA A 72 -6.48 -18.39 -16.97
N ASN A 73 -7.13 -17.82 -15.95
CA ASN A 73 -8.44 -18.28 -15.45
C ASN A 73 -9.67 -17.58 -16.07
N GLY A 74 -9.48 -16.67 -17.03
CA GLY A 74 -10.56 -15.97 -17.75
C GLY A 74 -11.46 -15.03 -16.92
N SER A 75 -11.21 -14.91 -15.61
CA SER A 75 -11.98 -14.04 -14.71
C SER A 75 -11.40 -12.62 -14.63
N LEU A 76 -10.15 -12.47 -15.09
CA LEU A 76 -9.40 -11.23 -15.05
C LEU A 76 -8.95 -10.83 -16.46
N LEU A 77 -8.84 -9.53 -16.67
CA LEU A 77 -8.22 -8.92 -17.83
C LEU A 77 -6.94 -8.24 -17.35
N VAL A 78 -5.84 -8.49 -18.04
CA VAL A 78 -4.52 -7.96 -17.70
C VAL A 78 -3.98 -7.21 -18.90
N ALA A 79 -3.67 -5.93 -18.70
CA ALA A 79 -3.00 -5.10 -19.70
C ALA A 79 -1.63 -4.71 -19.15
N SER A 80 -0.56 -5.26 -19.74
CA SER A 80 0.82 -5.10 -19.26
C SER A 80 1.63 -4.19 -20.19
N LYS A 81 2.58 -3.46 -19.60
CA LYS A 81 3.66 -2.78 -20.35
C LYS A 81 4.98 -2.86 -19.59
N PRO A 82 6.13 -2.85 -20.27
CA PRO A 82 7.43 -2.65 -19.63
C PRO A 82 7.43 -1.37 -18.77
N PHE A 83 8.02 -1.46 -17.59
CA PHE A 83 8.14 -0.34 -16.66
C PHE A 83 9.60 0.07 -16.52
N GLU A 84 10.00 1.05 -17.34
CA GLU A 84 11.36 1.60 -17.40
C GLU A 84 11.32 3.13 -17.19
N PRO A 85 10.98 3.61 -15.97
CA PRO A 85 10.94 5.04 -15.70
C PRO A 85 12.34 5.66 -15.84
N ARG A 86 12.46 6.75 -16.60
CA ARG A 86 13.70 7.52 -16.75
C ARG A 86 13.65 8.74 -15.84
N LEU A 87 14.19 8.59 -14.62
CA LEU A 87 14.21 9.64 -13.60
C LEU A 87 15.54 10.38 -13.63
N GLN A 88 15.50 11.70 -13.43
CA GLN A 88 16.69 12.55 -13.31
C GLN A 88 16.63 13.40 -12.03
N PRO A 89 17.79 13.75 -11.44
CA PRO A 89 17.84 14.69 -10.32
C PRO A 89 17.07 15.99 -10.64
N GLY A 90 16.25 16.44 -9.70
CA GLY A 90 15.41 17.63 -9.87
C GLY A 90 14.05 17.40 -10.55
N ASN A 91 13.75 16.20 -11.05
CA ASN A 91 12.41 15.87 -11.51
C ASN A 91 11.38 16.03 -10.38
N ARG A 92 10.30 16.78 -10.66
CA ARG A 92 9.15 16.89 -9.77
C ARG A 92 8.03 16.01 -10.31
N LEU A 93 7.64 15.02 -9.52
CA LEU A 93 6.63 14.03 -9.90
C LEU A 93 5.45 14.09 -8.95
N ARG A 94 4.25 13.90 -9.48
CA ARG A 94 3.13 13.49 -8.65
C ARG A 94 3.32 12.03 -8.27
N PHE A 95 3.09 11.71 -7.01
CA PHE A 95 3.04 10.33 -6.54
C PHE A 95 1.77 10.10 -5.74
N GLU A 96 1.46 8.81 -5.54
CA GLU A 96 0.39 8.35 -4.69
C GLU A 96 0.85 7.07 -4.01
N LEU A 97 0.64 6.97 -2.70
CA LEU A 97 1.20 5.92 -1.88
C LEU A 97 0.14 5.40 -0.90
N ARG A 98 -0.02 4.07 -0.86
CA ARG A 98 -0.70 3.37 0.23
C ARG A 98 0.35 2.61 1.02
N ALA A 99 0.54 2.99 2.28
CA ALA A 99 1.52 2.37 3.17
C ALA A 99 0.90 2.08 4.54
N ASN A 100 1.46 1.09 5.25
CA ASN A 100 1.24 0.94 6.68
C ASN A 100 2.31 1.76 7.41
N ALA A 101 1.99 3.02 7.71
CA ALA A 101 2.94 3.98 8.26
C ALA A 101 3.06 3.79 9.78
N VAL A 102 4.22 3.33 10.23
CA VAL A 102 4.50 3.06 11.65
C VAL A 102 5.80 3.73 12.11
N VAL A 103 5.85 4.08 13.38
CA VAL A 103 7.09 4.48 14.08
C VAL A 103 7.52 3.34 15.00
N THR A 104 8.80 2.99 14.93
CA THR A 104 9.39 1.98 15.81
C THR A 104 10.31 2.66 16.82
N ARG A 105 10.04 2.50 18.12
CA ARG A 105 10.84 3.09 19.21
C ARG A 105 11.42 2.00 20.12
N LYS A 106 12.51 2.32 20.81
CA LYS A 106 12.98 1.55 21.97
C LYS A 106 12.31 2.11 23.23
N PRO A 107 11.83 1.27 24.16
CA PRO A 107 11.30 1.77 25.43
C PRO A 107 12.41 2.31 26.35
N ASP A 108 13.63 1.78 26.22
CA ASP A 108 14.84 2.25 26.90
C ASP A 108 16.06 1.90 26.04
N ASN A 109 17.17 2.64 26.21
CA ASN A 109 18.40 2.49 25.43
C ASN A 109 18.98 1.08 25.50
N ASN A 110 18.84 0.41 26.65
CA ASN A 110 19.34 -0.96 26.87
C ASN A 110 18.36 -2.06 26.44
N SER A 111 17.14 -1.70 26.01
CA SER A 111 16.15 -2.69 25.61
C SER A 111 16.39 -3.22 24.20
N LYS A 112 16.40 -4.56 24.07
CA LYS A 112 16.31 -5.25 22.76
C LYS A 112 14.89 -5.17 22.18
N ARG A 113 13.88 -4.86 22.99
CA ARG A 113 12.48 -4.76 22.55
C ARG A 113 12.30 -3.53 21.64
N ARG A 114 11.43 -3.68 20.64
CA ARG A 114 10.97 -2.60 19.77
C ARG A 114 9.47 -2.47 19.92
N ILE A 115 8.99 -1.24 20.10
CA ILE A 115 7.57 -0.92 20.14
C ILE A 115 7.23 -0.28 18.81
N ARG A 116 6.28 -0.90 18.09
CA ARG A 116 5.72 -0.36 16.86
C ARG A 116 4.41 0.32 17.18
N ARG A 117 4.21 1.51 16.63
CA ARG A 117 2.97 2.26 16.78
C ARG A 117 2.60 2.93 15.46
N ASP A 118 1.31 3.04 15.20
CA ASP A 118 0.81 3.84 14.07
C ASP A 118 1.28 5.30 14.21
N ILE A 119 1.55 5.96 13.09
CA ILE A 119 2.06 7.34 13.08
C ILE A 119 1.09 8.34 13.71
N ILE A 120 -0.23 8.14 13.57
CA ILE A 120 -1.26 9.00 14.14
C ILE A 120 -1.30 8.79 15.64
N GLU A 121 -1.33 7.54 16.09
CA GLU A 121 -1.30 7.24 17.52
C GLU A 121 -0.04 7.76 18.20
N ALA A 122 1.12 7.59 17.56
CA ALA A 122 2.39 8.10 18.07
C ALA A 122 2.37 9.63 18.20
N ARG A 123 1.77 10.34 17.24
CA ARG A 123 1.61 11.79 17.31
C ARG A 123 0.59 12.22 18.35
N LEU A 124 -0.51 11.46 18.53
CA LEU A 124 -1.48 11.70 19.58
C LEU A 124 -0.85 11.57 20.97
N ASP A 125 0.05 10.60 21.18
CA ASP A 125 0.76 10.47 22.44
C ASP A 125 1.66 11.69 22.72
N GLU A 126 2.43 12.15 21.72
CA GLU A 126 3.23 13.37 21.82
C GLU A 126 2.37 14.59 22.19
N TYR A 127 1.17 14.70 21.61
CA TYR A 127 0.25 15.79 21.93
C TYR A 127 -0.38 15.67 23.32
N LYS A 128 -0.64 14.46 23.82
CA LYS A 128 -1.13 14.24 25.19
C LYS A 128 -0.08 14.65 26.22
N GLU A 129 1.20 14.37 25.94
CA GLU A 129 2.32 14.79 26.79
C GLU A 129 2.50 16.32 26.76
N LYS A 130 2.42 16.93 25.58
CA LYS A 130 2.60 18.37 25.39
C LYS A 130 1.42 19.20 25.90
N TYR A 131 0.19 18.71 25.75
CA TYR A 131 -1.05 19.37 26.16
C TYR A 131 -1.87 18.43 27.05
N PRO A 132 -1.63 18.46 28.39
CA PRO A 132 -2.34 17.60 29.33
C PRO A 132 -3.85 17.80 29.29
N ASN A 133 -4.31 19.04 29.13
CA ASN A 133 -5.72 19.37 29.00
C ASN A 133 -6.24 19.04 27.57
N PRO A 134 -7.28 18.20 27.43
CA PRO A 134 -7.83 17.84 26.12
C PRO A 134 -8.30 19.01 25.25
N SER A 135 -8.74 20.13 25.84
CA SER A 135 -9.21 21.30 25.08
C SER A 135 -8.11 22.01 24.30
N ASP A 136 -6.86 21.84 24.73
CA ASP A 136 -5.70 22.55 24.17
C ASP A 136 -5.04 21.74 23.05
N ARG A 137 -5.54 20.52 22.79
CA ARG A 137 -5.00 19.61 21.79
C ARG A 137 -5.48 20.00 20.39
N PRO A 138 -4.62 19.88 19.36
CA PRO A 138 -5.03 20.15 17.99
C PRO A 138 -6.16 19.23 17.52
N PRO A 139 -6.99 19.68 16.57
CA PRO A 139 -8.03 18.84 16.00
C PRO A 139 -7.41 17.67 15.21
N PRO A 140 -8.14 16.55 15.05
CA PRO A 140 -7.62 15.34 14.41
C PRO A 140 -7.01 15.57 13.02
N ALA A 141 -7.57 16.47 12.21
CA ALA A 141 -7.05 16.77 10.87
C ALA A 141 -5.59 17.27 10.91
N ILE A 142 -5.25 18.13 11.88
CA ILE A 142 -3.88 18.65 12.05
C ILE A 142 -2.94 17.53 12.50
N VAL A 143 -3.37 16.74 13.49
CA VAL A 143 -2.60 15.57 13.96
C VAL A 143 -2.28 14.63 12.81
N HIS A 144 -3.26 14.34 11.95
CA HIS A 144 -3.09 13.46 10.80
C HIS A 144 -2.11 14.02 9.77
N GLN A 145 -2.29 15.28 9.39
CA GLN A 145 -1.44 15.94 8.40
C GLN A 145 0.02 15.95 8.85
N GLU A 146 0.30 16.47 10.05
CA GLU A 146 1.67 16.60 10.53
C GLU A 146 2.33 15.23 10.82
N ALA A 147 1.56 14.22 11.21
CA ALA A 147 2.08 12.87 11.40
C ALA A 147 2.51 12.26 10.05
N ALA A 148 1.67 12.41 9.02
CA ALA A 148 1.95 11.93 7.67
C ALA A 148 3.14 12.66 7.03
N GLU A 149 3.18 13.99 7.10
CA GLU A 149 4.27 14.82 6.57
C GLU A 149 5.60 14.46 7.22
N ALA A 150 5.66 14.41 8.54
CA ALA A 150 6.88 14.07 9.27
C ALA A 150 7.35 12.62 9.01
N TRP A 151 6.43 11.70 8.76
CA TRP A 151 6.79 10.34 8.38
C TRP A 151 7.32 10.28 6.94
N LEU A 152 6.65 10.90 5.98
CA LEU A 152 7.07 10.95 4.58
C LEU A 152 8.43 11.64 4.40
N GLN A 153 8.65 12.77 5.09
CA GLN A 153 9.92 13.50 5.11
C GLN A 153 11.07 12.58 5.53
N ARG A 154 10.92 11.87 6.66
CA ARG A 154 11.94 10.94 7.17
C ARG A 154 12.20 9.76 6.24
N GLN A 155 11.15 9.22 5.59
CA GLN A 155 11.34 8.17 4.60
C GLN A 155 12.12 8.67 3.38
N GLY A 156 11.84 9.90 2.94
CA GLY A 156 12.60 10.56 1.88
C GLY A 156 14.07 10.74 2.25
N GLU A 157 14.37 11.26 3.44
CA GLU A 157 15.75 11.49 3.90
C GLU A 157 16.58 10.20 4.07
N GLN A 158 15.94 9.07 4.39
CA GLN A 158 16.62 7.79 4.60
C GLN A 158 16.84 6.97 3.32
N HIS A 159 15.99 7.16 2.32
CA HIS A 159 15.88 6.23 1.18
C HIS A 159 15.84 6.91 -0.20
N GLY A 160 15.74 8.24 -0.27
CA GLY A 160 15.74 9.03 -1.51
C GLY A 160 17.09 9.67 -1.78
#